data_AF-A0A2A7UG88-F1
#
_entry.id   AF-A0A2A7UG88-F1
#
_cell.length_a   1.000
_cell.length_b   1.000
_cell.length_c   1.000
_cell.angle_alpha   90.00
_cell.angle_beta   90.00
_cell.angle_gamma   90.00
#
_symmetry.space_group_name_H-M   'P 1'
#
loop_
_entity.id
_entity.type
_entity.pdbx_description
1 polymer ?
#
loop_
_entity_poly.entity_id
_entity_poly.type
_entity_poly.pdbx_seq_one_letter_code
_entity_poly.pdbx_strand_id
1 'polypeptide(L)'
;MRAREREAFIPSGSMEAQAWKVMGAWQALIEEVRFMRFQDNGHERAEEVVHPNADQMPKMLRRLARVRGVRWPSDAVSRICLETRELRNDLSHMVYIDTVSGAEPDRTMSFWRVGEMTFRDEVWSQQGRYRIEVTEQQLSDAIEGVHWIIMCCRMLSYLGDIFREFSMSDDHPLAKHIVRELPWWFEEWGDPATAVLSVGQVRGRV
;
A
#
# COMPACT_ATOMS: atom_id res chain seq x y z
N MET A 1 -9.42 5.28 13.23
CA MET A 1 -8.07 5.81 12.89
C MET A 1 -7.72 6.91 13.88
N ARG A 2 -6.57 6.82 14.57
CA ARG A 2 -6.14 7.85 15.54
C ARG A 2 -5.80 9.13 14.74
N ALA A 3 -6.15 10.32 15.22
CA ALA A 3 -6.00 11.57 14.45
C ALA A 3 -4.59 11.77 13.86
N ARG A 4 -3.55 11.43 14.62
CA ARG A 4 -2.14 11.48 14.20
C ARG A 4 -1.79 10.57 13.03
N GLU A 5 -2.46 9.43 12.92
CA GLU A 5 -2.27 8.51 11.81
C GLU A 5 -2.81 9.13 10.51
N ARG A 6 -3.92 9.88 10.58
CA ARG A 6 -4.47 10.59 9.40
C ARG A 6 -3.52 11.67 8.92
N GLU A 7 -2.97 12.45 9.84
CA GLU A 7 -1.99 13.49 9.56
C GLU A 7 -0.71 12.97 8.90
N ALA A 8 -0.34 11.71 9.19
CA ALA A 8 0.83 11.07 8.58
C ALA A 8 0.66 10.85 7.07
N PHE A 9 -0.57 10.70 6.56
CA PHE A 9 -0.87 10.51 5.14
C PHE A 9 -1.30 11.78 4.41
N ILE A 10 -1.33 12.95 5.08
CA ILE A 10 -1.56 14.23 4.41
C ILE A 10 -0.25 14.68 3.75
N PRO A 11 -0.21 15.05 2.45
CA PRO A 11 1.00 15.61 1.85
C PRO A 11 1.56 16.80 2.64
N SER A 12 2.89 16.94 2.67
CA SER A 12 3.56 18.07 3.33
C SER A 12 3.81 19.21 2.34
N GLY A 13 3.92 20.46 2.80
CA GLY A 13 4.32 21.58 1.96
C GLY A 13 5.82 21.61 1.60
N SER A 14 6.59 20.59 2.00
CA SER A 14 8.00 20.40 1.61
C SER A 14 8.16 19.05 0.92
N MET A 15 8.90 19.05 -0.20
CA MET A 15 9.23 17.85 -0.97
C MET A 15 10.01 16.83 -0.13
N GLU A 16 10.92 17.31 0.71
CA GLU A 16 11.73 16.47 1.61
C GLU A 16 10.86 15.79 2.65
N ALA A 17 9.95 16.55 3.27
CA ALA A 17 9.02 16.01 4.24
C ALA A 17 8.03 15.02 3.57
N GLN A 18 7.58 15.28 2.34
CA GLN A 18 6.79 14.32 1.56
C GLN A 18 7.56 13.02 1.28
N ALA A 19 8.82 13.10 0.87
CA ALA A 19 9.67 11.93 0.64
C ALA A 19 9.81 11.07 1.92
N TRP A 20 9.98 11.70 3.08
CA TRP A 20 9.95 10.98 4.36
C TRP A 20 8.60 10.35 4.66
N LYS A 21 7.50 11.02 4.31
CA LYS A 21 6.15 10.45 4.46
C LYS A 21 5.93 9.24 3.55
N VAL A 22 6.47 9.20 2.33
CA VAL A 22 6.45 7.99 1.48
C VAL A 22 7.11 6.80 2.19
N MET A 23 8.29 7.01 2.78
CA MET A 23 9.00 5.97 3.54
C MET A 23 8.18 5.47 4.73
N GLY A 24 7.58 6.41 5.48
CA GLY A 24 6.74 6.10 6.65
C GLY A 24 5.44 5.38 6.27
N ALA A 25 4.77 5.83 5.21
CA ALA A 25 3.56 5.22 4.68
C ALA A 25 3.82 3.76 4.27
N TRP A 26 4.92 3.51 3.55
CA TRP A 26 5.31 2.15 3.17
C TRP A 26 5.54 1.24 4.38
N GLN A 27 6.23 1.74 5.42
CA GLN A 27 6.43 0.98 6.65
C GLN A 27 5.09 0.70 7.37
N ALA A 28 4.17 1.67 7.37
CA ALA A 28 2.83 1.47 7.95
C ALA A 28 2.06 0.35 7.22
N LEU A 29 2.15 0.27 5.89
CA LEU A 29 1.54 -0.82 5.13
C LEU A 29 2.17 -2.18 5.47
N ILE A 30 3.49 -2.24 5.57
CA ILE A 30 4.19 -3.45 6.00
C ILE A 30 3.68 -3.93 7.36
N GLU A 31 3.58 -3.04 8.34
CA GLU A 31 3.12 -3.40 9.69
C GLU A 31 1.63 -3.81 9.70
N GLU A 32 0.78 -3.15 8.91
CA GLU A 32 -0.62 -3.55 8.77
C GLU A 32 -0.73 -4.98 8.20
N VAL A 33 0.04 -5.30 7.15
CA VAL A 33 0.08 -6.64 6.56
C VAL A 33 0.65 -7.67 7.55
N ARG A 34 1.68 -7.29 8.31
CA ARG A 34 2.26 -8.15 9.35
C ARG A 34 1.23 -8.44 10.43
N PHE A 35 0.50 -7.43 10.87
CA PHE A 35 -0.55 -7.55 11.86
C PHE A 35 -1.68 -8.48 11.40
N MET A 36 -2.18 -8.33 10.17
CA MET A 36 -3.19 -9.23 9.61
C MET A 36 -2.72 -10.68 9.57
N ARG A 37 -1.46 -10.91 9.14
CA ARG A 37 -0.87 -12.26 9.12
C ARG A 37 -0.72 -12.85 10.53
N PHE A 38 -0.37 -12.02 11.51
CA PHE A 38 -0.29 -12.43 12.90
C PHE A 38 -1.66 -12.90 13.41
N GLN A 39 -2.72 -12.15 13.10
CA GLN A 39 -4.09 -12.54 13.45
C GLN A 39 -4.53 -13.83 12.74
N ASP A 40 -4.21 -13.99 11.44
CA ASP A 40 -4.58 -15.17 10.66
C ASP A 40 -3.87 -16.45 11.08
N ASN A 41 -2.62 -16.34 11.55
CA ASN A 41 -1.84 -17.49 12.01
C ASN A 41 -2.22 -17.95 13.43
N GLY A 42 -2.90 -17.09 14.21
CA GLY A 42 -3.27 -17.38 15.59
C GLY A 42 -2.06 -17.45 16.54
N HIS A 43 -2.36 -17.60 17.84
CA HIS A 43 -1.35 -17.59 18.90
C HIS A 43 -0.28 -18.70 18.74
N GLU A 44 -0.70 -19.87 18.27
CA GLU A 44 0.16 -21.07 18.17
C GLU A 44 1.30 -20.92 17.15
N ARG A 45 1.14 -20.05 16.15
CA ARG A 45 2.11 -19.85 15.05
C ARG A 45 2.62 -18.41 14.99
N ALA A 46 2.51 -17.68 16.10
CA ALA A 46 2.97 -16.30 16.23
C ALA A 46 4.46 -16.13 15.88
N GLU A 47 5.30 -17.07 16.30
CA GLU A 47 6.74 -17.07 16.06
C GLU A 47 7.10 -17.31 14.57
N GLU A 48 6.19 -17.88 13.78
CA GLU A 48 6.38 -18.12 12.35
C GLU A 48 6.07 -16.87 11.49
N VAL A 49 5.56 -15.79 12.10
CA VAL A 49 5.19 -14.57 11.38
C VAL A 49 6.44 -13.74 11.06
N VAL A 50 7.07 -14.07 9.94
CA VAL A 50 8.19 -13.30 9.40
C VAL A 50 7.72 -11.94 8.89
N HIS A 51 8.53 -10.91 9.10
CA HIS A 51 8.34 -9.57 8.57
C HIS A 51 8.08 -9.62 7.05
N PRO A 52 7.05 -8.92 6.53
CA PRO A 52 6.75 -8.94 5.11
C PRO A 52 7.95 -8.55 4.24
N ASN A 53 8.12 -9.29 3.14
CA ASN A 53 9.07 -8.91 2.10
C ASN A 53 8.41 -7.84 1.20
N ALA A 54 9.01 -6.65 1.15
CA ALA A 54 8.55 -5.53 0.34
C ALA A 54 8.40 -5.90 -1.15
N ASP A 55 9.26 -6.77 -1.68
CA ASP A 55 9.22 -7.22 -3.09
C ASP A 55 8.05 -8.15 -3.39
N GLN A 56 7.46 -8.75 -2.35
CA GLN A 56 6.35 -9.69 -2.48
C GLN A 56 5.02 -9.10 -2.02
N MET A 57 4.96 -7.79 -1.74
CA MET A 57 3.78 -7.15 -1.16
C MET A 57 2.48 -7.42 -1.95
N PRO A 58 2.43 -7.29 -3.29
CA PRO A 58 1.21 -7.59 -4.05
C PRO A 58 0.75 -9.05 -3.89
N LYS A 59 1.70 -9.99 -3.91
CA LYS A 59 1.43 -11.43 -3.76
C LYS A 59 0.93 -11.74 -2.36
N MET A 60 1.49 -11.10 -1.34
CA MET A 60 1.07 -11.26 0.06
C MET A 60 -0.35 -10.73 0.28
N LEU A 61 -0.66 -9.53 -0.21
CA LEU A 61 -2.00 -8.93 -0.13
C LEU A 61 -3.05 -9.78 -0.84
N ARG A 62 -2.75 -10.26 -2.05
CA ARG A 62 -3.66 -11.18 -2.77
C ARG A 62 -3.91 -12.47 -2.01
N ARG A 63 -2.88 -13.03 -1.36
CA ARG A 63 -3.02 -14.23 -0.51
C ARG A 63 -3.92 -13.95 0.69
N LEU A 64 -3.75 -12.80 1.36
CA LEU A 64 -4.62 -12.39 2.47
C LEU A 64 -6.08 -12.28 2.00
N ALA A 65 -6.32 -11.61 0.88
CA ALA A 65 -7.66 -11.48 0.32
C ALA A 65 -8.35 -12.84 0.08
N ARG A 66 -7.60 -13.79 -0.50
CA ARG A 66 -8.08 -15.15 -0.73
C ARG A 66 -8.36 -15.90 0.57
N VAL A 67 -7.47 -15.83 1.56
CA VAL A 67 -7.67 -16.48 2.87
C VAL A 67 -8.90 -15.93 3.59
N ARG A 68 -9.16 -14.63 3.45
CA ARG A 68 -10.32 -13.95 4.02
C ARG A 68 -11.60 -14.12 3.17
N GLY A 69 -11.51 -14.70 1.97
CA GLY A 69 -12.66 -14.95 1.10
C GLY A 69 -13.34 -13.68 0.61
N VAL A 70 -12.61 -12.58 0.43
CA VAL A 70 -13.16 -11.29 0.00
C VAL A 70 -12.64 -10.95 -1.39
N ARG A 71 -13.53 -10.44 -2.23
CA ARG A 71 -13.21 -9.96 -3.57
C ARG A 71 -12.36 -8.69 -3.47
N TRP A 72 -11.23 -8.68 -4.17
CA TRP A 72 -10.16 -7.71 -3.95
C TRP A 72 -9.71 -7.02 -5.25
N PRO A 73 -9.42 -5.70 -5.23
CA PRO A 73 -8.98 -4.92 -6.39
C PRO A 73 -7.50 -5.22 -6.74
N SER A 74 -7.23 -6.46 -7.19
CA SER A 74 -5.86 -7.00 -7.35
C SER A 74 -4.96 -6.16 -8.23
N ASP A 75 -5.45 -5.67 -9.37
CA ASP A 75 -4.63 -4.99 -10.36
C ASP A 75 -4.24 -3.59 -9.89
N ALA A 76 -5.21 -2.82 -9.38
CA ALA A 76 -4.97 -1.49 -8.82
C ALA A 76 -3.97 -1.54 -7.64
N VAL A 77 -4.17 -2.48 -6.72
CA VAL A 77 -3.25 -2.69 -5.59
C VAL A 77 -1.86 -3.08 -6.06
N SER A 78 -1.75 -4.01 -7.03
CA SER A 78 -0.45 -4.45 -7.53
C SER A 78 0.32 -3.32 -8.19
N ARG A 79 -0.37 -2.48 -8.97
CA ARG A 79 0.20 -1.30 -9.62
C ARG A 79 0.73 -0.30 -8.59
N ILE A 80 -0.10 0.12 -7.63
CA ILE A 80 0.29 1.08 -6.59
C ILE A 80 1.46 0.55 -5.75
N CYS A 81 1.44 -0.74 -5.38
CA CYS A 81 2.55 -1.36 -4.68
C CYS A 81 3.85 -1.31 -5.48
N LEU A 82 3.81 -1.57 -6.79
CA LEU A 82 5.00 -1.55 -7.64
C LEU A 82 5.57 -0.13 -7.75
N GLU A 83 4.72 0.82 -8.14
CA GLU A 83 5.08 2.25 -8.29
C GLU A 83 5.67 2.81 -6.99
N THR A 84 4.99 2.58 -5.85
CA THR A 84 5.46 3.08 -4.56
C THR A 84 6.72 2.37 -4.09
N ARG A 85 6.88 1.06 -4.36
CA ARG A 85 8.09 0.32 -4.01
C ARG A 85 9.31 0.88 -4.73
N GLU A 86 9.18 1.15 -6.03
CA GLU A 86 10.26 1.70 -6.85
C GLU A 86 10.68 3.07 -6.32
N LEU A 87 9.73 3.96 -6.10
CA LEU A 87 9.97 5.28 -5.49
C LEU A 87 10.62 5.17 -4.11
N ARG A 88 10.10 4.30 -3.22
CA ARG A 88 10.68 4.02 -1.90
C ARG A 88 12.10 3.49 -2.02
N ASN A 89 12.38 2.65 -3.02
CA ASN A 89 13.71 2.09 -3.25
C ASN A 89 14.71 3.17 -3.66
N ASP A 90 14.31 4.08 -4.55
CA ASP A 90 15.12 5.25 -4.91
C ASP A 90 15.42 6.12 -3.69
N LEU A 91 14.38 6.49 -2.94
CA LEU A 91 14.49 7.31 -1.73
C LEU A 91 15.36 6.65 -0.65
N SER A 92 15.25 5.34 -0.46
CA SER A 92 16.04 4.62 0.55
C SER A 92 17.54 4.55 0.25
N HIS A 93 17.92 4.75 -1.02
CA HIS A 93 19.31 4.78 -1.47
C HIS A 93 19.79 6.21 -1.76
N MET A 94 18.99 7.22 -1.42
CA MET A 94 19.35 8.63 -1.57
C MET A 94 20.58 8.97 -0.71
N VAL A 95 21.52 9.69 -1.30
CA VAL A 95 22.73 10.20 -0.63
C VAL A 95 22.51 11.65 -0.20
N TYR A 96 22.11 12.49 -1.15
CA TYR A 96 21.78 13.89 -0.91
C TYR A 96 20.82 14.40 -1.99
N ILE A 97 20.02 15.38 -1.60
CA ILE A 97 19.17 16.14 -2.52
C ILE A 97 20.05 17.16 -3.22
N ASP A 98 19.95 17.21 -4.54
CA ASP A 98 20.72 18.09 -5.40
C ASP A 98 19.97 19.41 -5.59
N THR A 99 18.73 19.35 -6.06
CA THR A 99 17.89 20.53 -6.27
C THR A 99 16.41 20.24 -6.03
N VAL A 100 15.68 21.25 -5.56
CA VAL A 100 14.21 21.32 -5.69
C VAL A 100 13.87 22.50 -6.58
N SER A 101 13.13 22.27 -7.65
CA SER A 101 12.73 23.28 -8.64
C SER A 101 11.22 23.28 -8.86
N GLY A 102 10.71 24.34 -9.47
CA GLY A 102 9.27 24.55 -9.68
C GLY A 102 8.59 25.30 -8.53
N ALA A 103 7.28 25.41 -8.60
CA ALA A 103 6.41 26.00 -7.59
C ALA A 103 5.29 25.03 -7.26
N GLU A 104 4.75 25.09 -6.05
CA GLU A 104 3.63 24.23 -5.64
C GLU A 104 2.40 24.44 -6.54
N PRO A 105 1.68 23.37 -6.96
CA PRO A 105 1.87 21.96 -6.61
C PRO A 105 2.79 21.15 -7.57
N ASP A 106 3.48 21.82 -8.49
CA ASP A 106 4.23 21.21 -9.59
C ASP A 106 5.76 21.21 -9.36
N ARG A 107 6.20 20.94 -8.12
CA ARG A 107 7.62 20.88 -7.79
C ARG A 107 8.26 19.58 -8.28
N THR A 108 9.56 19.65 -8.56
CA THR A 108 10.40 18.47 -8.86
C THR A 108 11.64 18.48 -7.97
N MET A 109 11.91 17.34 -7.34
CA MET A 109 13.11 17.12 -6.53
C MET A 109 14.06 16.20 -7.28
N SER A 110 15.29 16.67 -7.49
CA SER A 110 16.38 15.85 -8.00
C SER A 110 17.31 15.45 -6.86
N PHE A 111 17.73 14.19 -6.84
CA PHE A 111 18.64 13.68 -5.82
C PHE A 111 19.59 12.63 -6.41
N TRP A 112 20.73 12.47 -5.75
CA TRP A 112 21.68 11.41 -6.08
C TRP A 112 21.40 10.19 -5.23
N ARG A 113 21.28 9.02 -5.86
CA ARG A 113 21.25 7.73 -5.18
C ARG A 113 22.47 6.88 -5.51
N VAL A 114 22.79 5.98 -4.59
CA VAL A 114 23.74 4.89 -4.86
C VAL A 114 23.03 3.73 -5.54
N GLY A 115 23.75 3.07 -6.45
CA GLY A 115 23.38 1.76 -6.96
C GLY A 115 24.44 0.72 -6.63
N GLU A 116 24.56 -0.27 -7.51
CA GLU A 116 25.40 -1.44 -7.26
C GLU A 116 26.89 -1.10 -7.16
N MET A 117 27.60 -1.89 -6.37
CA MET A 117 29.05 -1.89 -6.33
C MET A 117 29.58 -2.84 -7.38
N THR A 118 30.44 -2.34 -8.25
CA THR A 118 31.10 -3.14 -9.28
C THR A 118 32.60 -3.11 -9.08
N PHE A 119 33.28 -4.22 -9.37
CA PHE A 119 34.73 -4.21 -9.47
C PHE A 119 35.15 -3.53 -10.77
N ARG A 120 36.01 -2.53 -10.63
CA ARG A 120 36.80 -1.94 -11.70
C ARG A 120 38.17 -2.63 -11.69
N ASP A 121 38.51 -3.22 -12.83
CA ASP A 121 39.79 -3.89 -13.07
C ASP A 121 40.13 -4.98 -12.04
N GLU A 122 39.11 -5.68 -11.50
CA GLU A 122 39.21 -6.76 -10.49
C GLU A 122 39.94 -6.42 -9.18
N VAL A 123 40.36 -5.17 -9.01
CA VAL A 123 41.20 -4.71 -7.89
C VAL A 123 40.53 -3.57 -7.12
N TRP A 124 39.82 -2.67 -7.79
CA TRP A 124 39.20 -1.50 -7.16
C TRP A 124 37.68 -1.62 -7.21
N SER A 125 36.98 -1.27 -6.12
CA SER A 125 35.52 -1.17 -6.16
C SER A 125 35.10 0.23 -6.58
N GLN A 126 34.06 0.32 -7.40
CA GLN A 126 33.36 1.55 -7.72
C GLN A 126 31.89 1.42 -7.35
N GLN A 127 31.33 2.50 -6.81
CA GLN A 127 29.90 2.61 -6.54
C GLN A 127 29.22 3.36 -7.68
N GLY A 128 28.20 2.77 -8.30
CA GLY A 128 27.34 3.46 -9.24
C GLY A 128 26.60 4.61 -8.54
N ARG A 129 26.54 5.78 -9.19
CA ARG A 129 25.75 6.93 -8.73
C ARG A 129 24.82 7.38 -9.84
N TYR A 130 23.56 7.55 -9.49
CA TYR A 130 22.51 7.89 -10.44
C TYR A 130 21.77 9.12 -9.92
N ARG A 131 21.48 10.05 -10.82
CA ARG A 131 20.58 11.16 -10.54
C ARG A 131 19.16 10.68 -10.82
N ILE A 132 18.27 10.88 -9.85
CA ILE A 132 16.85 10.56 -9.94
C ILE A 132 16.07 11.87 -9.81
N GLU A 133 14.98 11.97 -10.54
CA GLU A 133 14.02 13.07 -10.46
C GLU A 133 12.66 12.52 -10.06
N VAL A 134 12.04 13.15 -9.05
CA VAL A 134 10.70 12.81 -8.57
C VAL A 134 9.86 14.06 -8.48
N THR A 135 8.62 13.99 -8.94
CA THR A 135 7.67 15.11 -8.86
C THR A 135 6.92 15.10 -7.54
N GLU A 136 6.42 16.26 -7.14
CA GLU A 136 5.52 16.42 -5.99
C GLU A 136 4.27 15.53 -6.10
N GLN A 137 3.73 15.43 -7.32
CA GLN A 137 2.59 14.56 -7.61
C GLN A 137 2.94 13.09 -7.39
N GLN A 138 4.11 12.61 -7.83
CA GLN A 138 4.52 11.21 -7.61
C GLN A 138 4.65 10.87 -6.12
N LEU A 139 5.19 11.79 -5.31
CA LEU A 139 5.27 11.61 -3.85
C LEU A 139 3.87 11.58 -3.22
N SER A 140 2.98 12.47 -3.66
CA SER A 140 1.59 12.55 -3.17
C SER A 140 0.79 11.30 -3.54
N ASP A 141 0.84 10.88 -4.80
CA ASP A 141 0.19 9.67 -5.32
C ASP A 141 0.63 8.42 -4.56
N ALA A 142 1.92 8.31 -4.23
CA ALA A 142 2.45 7.20 -3.45
C ALA A 142 1.90 7.18 -2.01
N ILE A 143 1.82 8.34 -1.34
CA ILE A 143 1.25 8.45 0.00
C ILE A 143 -0.24 8.09 -0.01
N GLU A 144 -1.01 8.67 -0.94
CA GLU A 144 -2.44 8.43 -1.08
C GLU A 144 -2.74 6.97 -1.46
N GLY A 145 -1.99 6.43 -2.41
CA GLY A 145 -2.11 5.04 -2.85
C GLY A 145 -1.83 4.06 -1.72
N VAL A 146 -0.77 4.27 -0.93
CA VAL A 146 -0.48 3.42 0.22
C VAL A 146 -1.55 3.55 1.30
N HIS A 147 -2.03 4.76 1.58
CA HIS A 147 -3.13 4.97 2.51
C HIS A 147 -4.39 4.22 2.06
N TRP A 148 -4.72 4.28 0.78
CA TRP A 148 -5.83 3.55 0.17
C TRP A 148 -5.68 2.02 0.34
N ILE A 149 -4.48 1.47 0.13
CA ILE A 149 -4.22 0.04 0.36
C ILE A 149 -4.42 -0.32 1.83
N ILE A 150 -3.97 0.52 2.77
CA ILE A 150 -4.19 0.29 4.22
C ILE A 150 -5.69 0.28 4.54
N MET A 151 -6.48 1.19 3.96
CA MET A 151 -7.95 1.15 4.09
C MET A 151 -8.52 -0.15 3.52
N CYS A 152 -8.01 -0.60 2.37
CA CYS A 152 -8.42 -1.88 1.79
C CYS A 152 -8.10 -3.06 2.72
N CYS A 153 -6.90 -3.11 3.32
CA CYS A 153 -6.51 -4.13 4.29
C CYS A 153 -7.44 -4.19 5.50
N ARG A 154 -7.84 -3.03 6.03
CA ARG A 154 -8.74 -2.95 7.19
C ARG A 154 -10.14 -3.43 6.86
N MET A 155 -10.68 -2.98 5.73
CA MET A 155 -11.98 -3.44 5.24
C MET A 155 -11.95 -4.94 4.92
N LEU A 156 -10.83 -5.43 4.39
CA LEU A 156 -10.62 -6.85 4.13
C LEU A 156 -10.68 -7.69 5.42
N SER A 157 -10.00 -7.26 6.48
CA SER A 157 -10.06 -7.91 7.79
C SER A 157 -11.49 -7.92 8.32
N TYR A 158 -12.16 -6.77 8.31
CA TYR A 158 -13.52 -6.61 8.79
C TYR A 158 -14.53 -7.51 8.07
N LEU A 159 -14.55 -7.49 6.74
CA LEU A 159 -15.43 -8.34 5.94
C LEU A 159 -15.11 -9.83 6.13
N GLY A 160 -13.83 -10.19 6.19
CA GLY A 160 -13.39 -11.56 6.41
C GLY A 160 -13.85 -12.12 7.76
N ASP A 161 -13.81 -11.31 8.82
CA ASP A 161 -14.28 -11.69 10.15
C ASP A 161 -15.81 -11.87 10.15
N ILE A 162 -16.55 -10.93 9.55
CA ILE A 162 -18.02 -11.02 9.41
C ILE A 162 -18.43 -12.29 8.64
N PHE A 163 -17.78 -12.57 7.51
CA PHE A 163 -18.12 -13.74 6.70
C PHE A 163 -17.85 -15.05 7.44
N ARG A 164 -16.82 -15.08 8.30
CA ARG A 164 -16.47 -16.24 9.12
C ARG A 164 -17.42 -16.45 10.29
N GLU A 165 -17.80 -15.36 10.97
CA GLU A 165 -18.62 -15.42 12.18
C GLU A 165 -20.09 -15.71 11.89
N PHE A 166 -20.67 -15.10 10.84
CA PHE A 166 -22.12 -15.05 10.67
C PHE A 166 -22.70 -15.97 9.59
N SER A 167 -21.89 -16.82 8.93
CA SER A 167 -22.35 -17.82 7.93
C SER A 167 -23.44 -17.29 6.98
N MET A 168 -23.25 -16.08 6.46
CA MET A 168 -24.25 -15.40 5.63
C MET A 168 -24.37 -16.07 4.24
N SER A 169 -25.60 -16.21 3.75
CA SER A 169 -25.88 -16.64 2.37
C SER A 169 -25.40 -15.60 1.36
N ASP A 170 -25.09 -16.03 0.14
CA ASP A 170 -24.59 -15.14 -0.92
C ASP A 170 -25.62 -14.07 -1.34
N ASP A 171 -26.92 -14.34 -1.16
CA ASP A 171 -28.00 -13.40 -1.46
C ASP A 171 -28.26 -12.39 -0.32
N HIS A 172 -27.59 -12.55 0.83
CA HIS A 172 -27.80 -11.66 1.97
C HIS A 172 -27.32 -10.23 1.62
N PRO A 173 -28.16 -9.20 1.78
CA PRO A 173 -27.75 -7.83 1.48
C PRO A 173 -26.74 -7.34 2.52
N LEU A 174 -25.66 -6.70 2.06
CA LEU A 174 -24.74 -6.00 2.93
C LEU A 174 -25.39 -4.74 3.48
N ALA A 175 -25.08 -4.43 4.74
CA ALA A 175 -25.56 -3.21 5.36
C ALA A 175 -25.03 -1.98 4.60
N LYS A 176 -25.92 -0.99 4.35
CA LYS A 176 -25.59 0.21 3.56
C LYS A 176 -24.35 0.96 4.04
N HIS A 177 -24.11 0.98 5.35
CA HIS A 177 -22.91 1.62 5.91
C HIS A 177 -21.63 0.89 5.50
N ILE A 178 -21.63 -0.45 5.41
CA ILE A 178 -20.47 -1.22 4.94
C ILE A 178 -20.19 -0.89 3.48
N VAL A 179 -21.23 -0.89 2.64
CA VAL A 179 -21.10 -0.59 1.20
C VAL A 179 -20.51 0.80 0.97
N ARG A 180 -20.94 1.81 1.74
CA ARG A 180 -20.44 3.19 1.66
C ARG A 180 -18.99 3.35 2.10
N GLU A 181 -18.52 2.49 2.99
CA GLU A 181 -17.16 2.55 3.55
C GLU A 181 -16.19 1.67 2.75
N LEU A 182 -16.65 0.95 1.71
CA LEU A 182 -15.76 0.18 0.83
C LEU A 182 -14.77 1.13 0.16
N PRO A 183 -13.45 0.95 0.37
CA PRO A 183 -12.46 1.83 -0.25
C PRO A 183 -12.28 1.54 -1.75
N TRP A 184 -12.77 0.41 -2.25
CA TRP A 184 -12.72 0.05 -3.67
C TRP A 184 -14.11 -0.21 -4.23
N TRP A 185 -14.21 -0.13 -5.55
CA TRP A 185 -15.45 -0.36 -6.28
C TRP A 185 -15.17 -1.07 -7.60
N PHE A 186 -16.07 -1.95 -8.03
CA PHE A 186 -16.01 -2.59 -9.34
C PHE A 186 -17.17 -2.08 -10.21
N GLU A 187 -16.94 -1.86 -11.50
CA GLU A 187 -17.91 -1.23 -12.40
C GLU A 187 -19.25 -2.00 -12.45
N GLU A 188 -19.20 -3.33 -12.41
CA GLU A 188 -20.40 -4.17 -12.45
C GLU A 188 -21.27 -4.09 -11.18
N TRP A 189 -20.77 -3.46 -10.11
CA TRP A 189 -21.56 -3.19 -8.91
C TRP A 189 -22.53 -2.00 -9.10
N GLY A 190 -22.41 -1.25 -10.19
CA GLY A 190 -23.25 -0.08 -10.49
C GLY A 190 -22.75 1.19 -9.81
N ASP A 191 -23.66 2.12 -9.50
CA ASP A 191 -23.32 3.40 -8.89
C ASP A 191 -23.10 3.26 -7.36
N PRO A 192 -21.91 3.61 -6.82
CA PRO A 192 -21.63 3.57 -5.38
C PRO A 192 -22.66 4.28 -4.49
N ALA A 193 -23.32 5.33 -5.00
CA ALA A 193 -24.29 6.11 -4.25
C ALA A 193 -25.63 5.38 -4.04
N THR A 194 -25.97 4.44 -4.94
CA THR A 194 -27.30 3.81 -4.99
C THR A 194 -27.27 2.28 -4.91
N ALA A 195 -26.11 1.67 -5.14
CA ALA A 195 -25.96 0.23 -5.20
C ALA A 195 -26.32 -0.46 -3.89
N VAL A 196 -26.95 -1.63 -4.03
CA VAL A 196 -27.21 -2.56 -2.94
C VAL A 196 -26.43 -3.83 -3.26
N LEU A 197 -25.38 -4.08 -2.48
CA LEU A 197 -24.51 -5.24 -2.69
C LEU A 197 -24.96 -6.41 -1.83
N SER A 198 -24.88 -7.62 -2.37
CA SER A 198 -25.00 -8.85 -1.60
C SER A 198 -23.64 -9.36 -1.14
N VAL A 199 -23.65 -10.25 -0.13
CA VAL A 199 -22.45 -10.94 0.33
C VAL A 199 -21.75 -11.66 -0.82
N GLY A 200 -22.47 -12.34 -1.70
CA GLY A 200 -21.91 -13.08 -2.84
C GLY A 200 -21.19 -12.20 -3.86
N GLN A 201 -21.56 -10.92 -3.99
CA GLN A 201 -20.89 -9.97 -4.88
C GLN A 201 -19.54 -9.49 -4.31
N VAL A 202 -19.41 -9.42 -2.98
CA VAL A 202 -18.21 -8.96 -2.27
C VAL A 202 -17.34 -10.14 -1.81
N ARG A 203 -17.90 -11.35 -1.75
CA ARG A 203 -17.17 -12.58 -1.47
C ARG A 203 -16.27 -12.93 -2.65
N GLY A 204 -15.02 -13.25 -2.35
CA GLY A 204 -14.07 -13.75 -3.35
C GLY A 204 -14.45 -15.19 -3.71
N ARG A 205 -14.61 -15.49 -4.99
CA ARG A 205 -14.67 -16.87 -5.45
C ARG A 205 -13.27 -17.46 -5.30
N VAL A 206 -13.15 -18.52 -4.50
CA VAL A 206 -11.90 -19.26 -4.28
C VAL A 206 -11.55 -20.06 -5.52
#